data_AF-B4GZN8-F1
#
_entry.id   AF-B4GZN8-F1
#
_cell.length_a   1.000
_cell.length_b   1.000
_cell.length_c   1.000
_cell.angle_alpha   90.00
_cell.angle_beta   90.00
_cell.angle_gamma   90.00
#
_symmetry.space_group_name_H-M   'P 1'
#
loop_
_entity.id
_entity.type
_entity.pdbx_description
1 polymer ?
#
loop_
_entity_poly.entity_id
_entity_poly.type
_entity_poly.pdbx_seq_one_letter_code
_entity_poly.pdbx_strand_id
1 'polypeptide(L)'
;MLSLTRLLNSALTLQPPQRAVTAALALQQMRTKTKVVEKPQPGAGQQFRRIVHFPEEYTVAPLKITHLAGRDPVSGRMVAKGIGGGIKQQYRWVNGVRDGPGEGAPQEELVVEILHDGCRTAKVALVAVGDELKYILATENMKAGRRAENFPRDSAYSR
;
A
#
# COMPACT_ATOMS: atom_id res chain seq x y z
N MET A 1 38.48 -72.40 37.01
CA MET A 1 37.50 -72.05 38.07
C MET A 1 37.51 -70.55 38.25
N LEU A 2 36.34 -69.93 38.03
CA LEU A 2 36.09 -68.50 38.17
C LEU A 2 36.29 -68.06 39.62
N SER A 3 36.93 -66.91 39.84
CA SER A 3 36.47 -65.88 40.81
C SER A 3 37.62 -64.95 41.18
N LEU A 4 37.78 -63.86 40.42
CA LEU A 4 38.39 -62.61 40.92
C LEU A 4 38.21 -61.40 39.97
N THR A 5 37.42 -61.53 38.90
CA THR A 5 37.19 -60.46 37.92
C THR A 5 35.84 -59.76 38.06
N ARG A 6 35.14 -59.88 39.20
CA ARG A 6 33.76 -59.37 39.37
C ARG A 6 33.58 -58.22 40.38
N LEU A 7 34.65 -57.52 40.76
CA LEU A 7 34.59 -56.41 41.73
C LEU A 7 35.32 -55.13 41.28
N LEU A 8 35.60 -54.95 39.98
CA LEU A 8 36.21 -53.72 39.45
C LEU A 8 35.37 -53.01 38.38
N ASN A 9 34.11 -53.40 38.18
CA ASN A 9 33.20 -52.81 37.18
C ASN A 9 31.99 -52.08 37.81
N SER A 10 32.18 -51.35 38.91
CA SER A 10 31.12 -50.49 39.47
C SER A 10 31.51 -49.02 39.61
N ALA A 11 32.70 -48.61 39.18
CA ALA A 11 33.19 -47.23 39.36
C ALA A 11 33.45 -46.45 38.07
N LEU A 12 32.99 -46.92 36.90
CA LEU A 12 33.27 -46.24 35.63
C LEU A 12 32.11 -46.19 34.62
N THR A 13 30.86 -46.23 35.08
CA THR A 13 29.78 -45.62 34.30
C THR A 13 29.69 -44.16 34.70
N LEU A 14 30.58 -43.36 34.10
CA LEU A 14 30.36 -41.93 33.89
C LEU A 14 28.94 -41.80 33.34
N GLN A 15 28.01 -41.38 34.19
CA GLN A 15 26.72 -40.87 33.74
C GLN A 15 27.05 -39.85 32.64
N PRO A 16 26.47 -39.98 31.43
CA PRO A 16 26.67 -38.98 30.40
C PRO A 16 26.30 -37.63 31.03
N PRO A 17 27.11 -36.59 30.81
CA PRO A 17 27.03 -35.39 31.61
C PRO A 17 25.64 -34.79 31.48
N GLN A 18 24.91 -34.75 32.60
CA GLN A 18 23.68 -33.95 32.73
C GLN A 18 23.93 -32.45 32.39
N ARG A 19 25.20 -32.05 32.24
CA ARG A 19 25.67 -30.76 31.71
C ARG A 19 25.42 -30.55 30.20
N ALA A 20 25.41 -31.61 29.38
CA ALA A 20 25.14 -31.47 27.94
C ALA A 20 23.65 -31.18 27.67
N VAL A 21 22.76 -31.78 28.47
CA VAL A 21 21.31 -31.59 28.35
C VAL A 21 20.91 -30.19 28.84
N THR A 22 21.55 -29.68 29.89
CA THR A 22 21.32 -28.31 30.39
C THR A 22 21.84 -27.23 29.45
N ALA A 23 22.97 -27.44 28.76
CA ALA A 23 23.47 -26.49 27.75
C ALA A 23 22.59 -26.45 26.48
N ALA A 24 22.06 -27.59 26.04
CA ALA A 24 21.13 -27.65 24.90
C ALA A 24 19.78 -26.98 25.21
N LEU A 25 19.26 -27.14 26.43
CA LEU A 25 18.05 -26.45 26.91
C LEU A 25 18.26 -24.93 27.07
N ALA A 26 19.45 -24.48 27.49
CA ALA A 26 19.76 -23.05 27.61
C ALA A 26 19.89 -22.35 26.24
N LEU A 27 20.44 -23.04 25.22
CA LEU A 27 20.49 -22.52 23.85
C LEU A 27 19.11 -22.49 23.17
N GLN A 28 18.16 -23.29 23.64
CA GLN A 28 16.79 -23.35 23.10
C GLN A 28 15.94 -22.14 23.49
N GLN A 29 16.35 -21.35 24.50
CA GLN A 29 15.61 -20.19 24.99
C GLN A 29 15.83 -18.89 24.20
N MET A 30 16.75 -18.86 23.23
CA MET A 30 17.01 -17.65 22.43
C MET A 30 16.06 -17.46 21.24
N ARG A 31 15.19 -18.44 20.94
CA ARG A 31 14.29 -18.41 19.78
C ARG A 31 13.01 -17.58 19.99
N THR A 32 12.67 -17.20 21.22
CA THR A 32 11.39 -16.58 21.58
C THR A 32 11.52 -15.18 22.17
N LYS A 33 12.55 -14.41 21.79
CA LYS A 33 12.57 -12.96 22.06
C LYS A 33 11.63 -12.21 21.09
N THR A 34 10.35 -12.56 21.11
CA THR A 34 9.31 -11.83 20.39
C THR A 34 8.97 -10.60 21.23
N LYS A 35 9.53 -9.45 20.87
CA LYS A 35 9.06 -8.18 21.43
C LYS A 35 7.63 -7.95 20.93
N VAL A 36 6.68 -7.82 21.86
CA VAL A 36 5.33 -7.37 21.53
C VAL A 36 5.46 -5.90 21.15
N VAL A 37 5.44 -5.63 19.84
CA VAL A 37 5.49 -4.28 19.29
C VAL A 37 4.09 -3.94 18.83
N GLU A 38 3.56 -2.84 19.35
CA GLU A 38 2.30 -2.28 18.89
C GLU A 38 2.41 -1.90 17.42
N LYS A 39 1.50 -2.42 16.61
CA LYS A 39 1.45 -2.10 15.18
C LYS A 39 0.47 -0.94 15.00
N PRO A 40 0.74 -0.02 14.05
CA PRO A 40 -0.25 0.98 13.70
C PRO A 40 -1.53 0.26 13.26
N GLN A 41 -2.67 0.71 13.75
CA GLN A 41 -3.95 0.12 13.39
C GLN A 41 -4.33 0.57 11.97
N PRO A 42 -4.81 -0.35 11.11
CA PRO A 42 -5.38 0.04 9.83
C PRO A 42 -6.66 0.87 10.05
N GLY A 43 -6.86 1.93 9.26
CA GLY A 43 -8.13 2.65 9.21
C GLY A 43 -8.09 4.16 9.53
N ALA A 44 -6.96 4.70 10.00
CA ALA A 44 -6.83 6.15 10.27
C ALA A 44 -6.63 7.01 8.99
N GLY A 45 -7.26 6.65 7.87
CA GLY A 45 -7.10 7.32 6.57
C GLY A 45 -5.79 6.99 5.83
N GLN A 46 -4.81 6.36 6.49
CA GLN A 46 -3.54 5.99 5.87
C GLN A 46 -3.72 4.81 4.89
N GLN A 47 -3.24 5.00 3.66
CA GLN A 47 -3.27 3.96 2.63
C GLN A 47 -1.99 3.11 2.67
N PHE A 48 -2.12 1.81 2.96
CA PHE A 48 -1.00 0.86 2.99
C PHE A 48 -0.83 0.05 1.69
N ARG A 49 -1.61 0.35 0.64
CA ARG A 49 -1.49 -0.32 -0.66
C ARG A 49 -0.29 0.21 -1.44
N ARG A 50 -0.15 1.53 -1.48
CA ARG A 50 0.84 2.24 -2.30
C ARG A 50 1.05 3.66 -1.82
N ILE A 51 2.22 4.21 -2.13
CA ILE A 51 2.53 5.63 -2.06
C ILE A 51 2.62 6.15 -3.48
N VAL A 52 1.94 7.27 -3.73
CA VAL A 52 2.03 8.00 -5.00
C VAL A 52 2.97 9.18 -4.77
N HIS A 53 3.96 9.33 -5.63
CA HIS A 53 4.89 10.46 -5.58
C HIS A 53 4.29 11.61 -6.38
N PHE A 54 3.65 12.54 -5.67
CA PHE A 54 3.07 13.73 -6.27
C PHE A 54 4.14 14.81 -6.46
N PRO A 55 4.28 15.38 -7.67
CA PRO A 55 5.07 16.59 -7.88
C PRO A 55 4.39 17.81 -7.25
N GLU A 56 5.12 18.92 -7.18
CA GLU A 56 4.60 20.19 -6.64
C GLU A 56 3.44 20.74 -7.49
N GLU A 57 3.57 20.63 -8.82
CA GLU A 57 2.58 21.10 -9.79
C GLU A 57 1.78 19.95 -10.41
N TYR A 58 0.54 20.22 -10.79
CA TYR A 58 -0.31 19.25 -11.46
C TYR A 58 0.27 18.81 -12.80
N THR A 59 0.25 17.50 -13.07
CA THR A 59 0.71 16.97 -14.35
C THR A 59 -0.19 15.83 -14.84
N VAL A 60 -0.37 15.78 -16.15
CA VAL A 60 -1.05 14.71 -16.88
C VAL A 60 -0.10 13.51 -17.09
N ALA A 61 1.21 13.69 -16.88
CA ALA A 61 2.16 12.60 -17.01
C ALA A 61 1.87 11.48 -15.99
N PRO A 62 2.03 10.19 -16.37
CA PRO A 62 1.86 9.09 -15.43
C PRO A 62 2.85 9.18 -14.26
N LEU A 63 2.32 9.23 -13.05
CA LEU A 63 3.10 9.34 -11.82
C LEU A 63 3.66 7.97 -11.39
N LYS A 64 4.84 8.03 -10.78
CA LYS A 64 5.50 6.85 -10.20
C LYS A 64 4.82 6.46 -8.88
N ILE A 65 4.64 5.16 -8.71
CA ILE A 65 4.05 4.56 -7.52
C ILE A 65 5.06 3.64 -6.86
N THR A 66 5.15 3.68 -5.53
CA THR A 66 5.81 2.65 -4.73
C THR A 66 4.76 1.74 -4.10
N HIS A 67 4.77 0.46 -4.46
CA HIS A 67 3.86 -0.54 -3.90
C HIS A 67 4.34 -0.99 -2.51
N LEU A 68 3.49 -0.85 -1.49
CA LEU A 68 3.81 -1.18 -0.10
C LEU A 68 3.38 -2.59 0.31
N ALA A 69 2.47 -3.22 -0.44
CA ALA A 69 1.94 -4.55 -0.15
C ALA A 69 1.42 -4.71 1.30
N GLY A 70 0.68 -3.71 1.79
CA GLY A 70 0.10 -3.72 3.13
C GLY A 70 1.09 -3.47 4.28
N ARG A 71 2.31 -3.02 3.96
CA ARG A 71 3.35 -2.70 4.94
C ARG A 71 3.37 -1.22 5.25
N ASP A 72 3.73 -0.90 6.48
CA ASP A 72 4.01 0.46 6.90
C ASP A 72 5.33 0.95 6.30
N PRO A 73 5.39 2.12 5.64
CA PRO A 73 6.61 2.64 5.04
C PRO A 73 7.72 2.93 6.06
N VAL A 74 7.38 3.27 7.30
CA VAL A 74 8.38 3.62 8.32
C VAL A 74 8.88 2.36 9.04
N SER A 75 7.98 1.54 9.59
CA SER A 75 8.38 0.35 10.36
C SER A 75 8.66 -0.90 9.51
N GLY A 76 8.21 -0.93 8.25
CA GLY A 76 8.30 -2.10 7.35
C GLY A 76 7.40 -3.29 7.75
N ARG A 77 6.63 -3.15 8.83
CA ARG A 77 5.78 -4.22 9.36
C ARG A 77 4.48 -4.32 8.57
N MET A 78 3.96 -5.55 8.45
CA MET A 78 2.67 -5.78 7.80
C MET A 78 1.52 -5.31 8.70
N VAL A 79 0.75 -4.35 8.20
CA VAL A 79 -0.41 -3.72 8.85
C VAL A 79 -1.70 -4.29 8.27
N ALA A 80 -1.81 -4.30 6.94
CA ALA A 80 -2.96 -4.84 6.21
C ALA A 80 -2.60 -6.16 5.55
N LYS A 81 -3.36 -7.21 5.82
CA LYS A 81 -3.23 -8.52 5.16
C LYS A 81 -4.03 -8.52 3.84
N GLY A 82 -3.67 -9.41 2.91
CA GLY A 82 -4.40 -9.57 1.64
C GLY A 82 -4.07 -8.55 0.55
N ILE A 83 -3.03 -7.72 0.75
CA ILE A 83 -2.56 -6.76 -0.24
C ILE A 83 -1.14 -7.17 -0.66
N GLY A 84 -0.94 -7.54 -1.92
CA GLY A 84 0.38 -7.90 -2.42
C GLY A 84 0.34 -8.38 -3.87
N GLY A 85 1.49 -8.33 -4.53
CA GLY A 85 1.64 -8.74 -5.93
C GLY A 85 0.85 -7.88 -6.93
N GLY A 86 0.71 -8.38 -8.15
CA GLY A 86 -0.04 -7.74 -9.23
C GLY A 86 0.84 -7.06 -10.29
N ILE A 87 0.18 -6.61 -11.35
CA ILE A 87 0.80 -5.89 -12.46
C ILE A 87 1.26 -4.51 -11.95
N LYS A 88 2.45 -4.07 -12.36
CA LYS A 88 2.94 -2.72 -12.05
C LYS A 88 2.04 -1.69 -12.71
N GLN A 89 1.48 -0.79 -11.90
CA GLN A 89 0.57 0.25 -12.36
C GLN A 89 1.25 1.62 -12.25
N GLN A 90 0.88 2.53 -13.14
CA GLN A 90 1.21 3.95 -13.03
C GLN A 90 -0.03 4.71 -12.54
N TYR A 91 0.18 5.83 -11.84
CA TYR A 91 -0.92 6.61 -11.28
C TYR A 91 -1.22 7.81 -12.16
N ARG A 92 -2.49 7.99 -12.51
CA ARG A 92 -2.96 9.22 -13.16
C ARG A 92 -3.56 10.15 -12.12
N TRP A 93 -3.01 11.35 -12.02
CA TRP A 93 -3.49 12.38 -11.10
C TRP A 93 -4.84 12.90 -11.57
N VAL A 94 -5.90 12.41 -10.93
CA VAL A 94 -7.27 12.87 -11.20
C VAL A 94 -7.55 14.09 -10.35
N ASN A 95 -8.03 15.15 -11.00
CA ASN A 95 -8.54 16.31 -10.30
C ASN A 95 -9.94 15.97 -9.76
N GLY A 96 -10.07 15.97 -8.43
CA GLY A 96 -11.32 15.71 -7.73
C GLY A 96 -12.26 16.92 -7.69
N VAL A 97 -11.74 18.12 -7.96
CA VAL A 97 -12.51 19.36 -7.91
C VAL A 97 -12.92 19.74 -9.34
N ARG A 98 -14.21 19.98 -9.52
CA ARG A 98 -14.76 20.55 -10.76
C ARG A 98 -14.92 22.05 -10.55
N ASP A 99 -13.80 22.77 -10.69
CA ASP A 99 -13.80 24.22 -10.61
C ASP A 99 -14.52 24.80 -11.83
N GLY A 100 -15.74 25.28 -11.59
CA GLY A 100 -16.49 26.07 -12.55
C GLY A 100 -16.12 27.55 -12.46
N PRO A 101 -16.51 28.35 -13.46
CA PRO A 101 -16.25 29.78 -13.45
C PRO A 101 -16.98 30.44 -12.26
N GLY A 102 -16.37 31.44 -11.62
CA GLY A 102 -16.97 32.07 -10.43
C GLY A 102 -18.30 32.77 -10.72
N GLU A 103 -18.37 33.50 -11.84
CA GLU A 103 -19.58 34.16 -12.33
C GLU A 103 -19.58 34.12 -13.88
N GLY A 104 -20.77 34.04 -14.48
CA GLY A 104 -20.93 34.11 -15.94
C GLY A 104 -21.27 32.79 -16.62
N ALA A 105 -20.91 32.69 -17.90
CA ALA A 105 -21.25 31.55 -18.74
C ALA A 105 -20.52 30.27 -18.28
N PRO A 106 -21.13 29.08 -18.46
CA PRO A 106 -20.47 27.82 -18.14
C PRO A 106 -19.16 27.65 -18.90
N GLN A 107 -18.18 27.05 -18.24
CA GLN A 107 -16.89 26.72 -18.83
C GLN A 107 -17.04 25.50 -19.72
N GLU A 108 -16.67 25.63 -20.99
CA GLU A 108 -16.66 24.52 -21.93
C GLU A 108 -15.46 23.61 -21.69
N GLU A 109 -15.74 22.31 -21.59
CA GLU A 109 -14.78 21.25 -21.41
C GLU A 109 -14.88 20.26 -22.58
N LEU A 110 -13.79 20.03 -23.32
CA LEU A 110 -13.77 19.04 -24.39
C LEU A 110 -13.23 17.71 -23.88
N VAL A 111 -14.02 16.63 -24.02
CA VAL A 111 -13.54 15.28 -23.72
C VAL A 111 -12.65 14.79 -24.85
N VAL A 112 -11.35 14.66 -24.59
CA VAL A 112 -10.37 14.21 -25.58
C VAL A 112 -10.40 12.69 -25.71
N GLU A 113 -10.24 11.99 -24.59
CA GLU A 113 -10.14 10.52 -24.57
C GLU A 113 -10.69 9.96 -23.25
N ILE A 114 -11.17 8.71 -23.29
CA ILE A 114 -11.59 7.95 -22.10
C ILE A 114 -10.68 6.74 -21.95
N LEU A 115 -9.97 6.70 -20.84
CA LEU A 115 -8.95 5.71 -20.53
C LEU A 115 -9.42 4.76 -19.42
N HIS A 116 -8.99 3.51 -19.53
CA HIS A 116 -9.03 2.58 -18.40
C HIS A 116 -7.86 2.86 -17.45
N ASP A 117 -8.14 2.90 -16.15
CA ASP A 117 -7.13 3.15 -15.13
C ASP A 117 -6.96 1.94 -14.22
N GLY A 118 -5.72 1.55 -13.96
CA GLY A 118 -5.43 0.41 -13.08
C GLY A 118 -5.65 0.72 -11.59
N CYS A 119 -5.58 2.01 -11.22
CA CYS A 119 -5.58 2.41 -9.82
C CYS A 119 -6.98 2.50 -9.19
N ARG A 120 -8.03 2.55 -10.01
CA ARG A 120 -9.44 2.73 -9.62
C ARG A 120 -10.36 1.93 -10.54
N THR A 121 -11.58 1.67 -10.09
CA THR A 121 -12.57 0.91 -10.88
C THR A 121 -13.23 1.75 -11.98
N ALA A 122 -13.40 3.05 -11.74
CA ALA A 122 -13.98 3.98 -12.70
C ALA A 122 -13.02 4.29 -13.86
N LYS A 123 -13.58 4.55 -15.03
CA LYS A 123 -12.81 5.09 -16.17
C LYS A 123 -12.44 6.55 -15.90
N VAL A 124 -11.36 6.99 -16.53
CA VAL A 124 -10.85 8.36 -16.41
C VAL A 124 -11.00 9.03 -17.77
N ALA A 125 -11.52 10.25 -17.80
CA ALA A 125 -11.55 11.05 -19.02
C ALA A 125 -10.43 12.08 -18.98
N LEU A 126 -9.70 12.22 -20.09
CA LEU A 126 -8.83 13.36 -20.35
C LEU A 126 -9.70 14.47 -20.94
N VAL A 127 -9.67 15.63 -20.29
CA VAL A 127 -10.47 16.78 -20.67
C VAL A 127 -9.57 17.98 -20.90
N ALA A 128 -9.82 18.67 -22.02
CA ALA A 128 -9.21 19.94 -22.34
C ALA A 128 -10.14 21.08 -21.93
N VAL A 129 -9.58 22.07 -21.24
CA VAL A 129 -10.24 23.32 -20.86
C VAL A 129 -9.33 24.47 -21.24
N GLY A 130 -9.72 25.25 -22.24
CA GLY A 130 -8.83 26.27 -22.79
C GLY A 130 -7.49 25.64 -23.17
N ASP A 131 -6.41 26.09 -22.53
CA ASP A 131 -5.04 25.60 -22.75
C ASP A 131 -4.60 24.50 -21.75
N GLU A 132 -5.47 24.11 -20.81
CA GLU A 132 -5.15 23.13 -19.77
C GLU A 132 -5.74 21.75 -20.06
N LEU A 133 -5.00 20.71 -19.71
CA LEU A 133 -5.44 19.33 -19.75
C LEU A 133 -5.56 18.77 -18.33
N LYS A 134 -6.70 18.15 -18.02
CA LYS A 134 -6.95 17.53 -16.71
C LYS A 134 -7.61 16.18 -16.85
N TYR A 135 -7.25 15.28 -15.94
CA TYR A 135 -7.95 14.02 -15.76
C TYR A 135 -9.11 14.17 -14.79
N ILE A 136 -10.28 13.70 -15.21
CA ILE A 136 -11.49 13.67 -14.41
C ILE A 136 -12.04 12.24 -14.32
N LEU A 137 -12.92 11.99 -13.36
CA LEU A 137 -13.73 10.77 -13.38
C LEU A 137 -14.73 10.82 -14.54
N ALA A 138 -14.73 9.78 -15.36
CA ALA A 138 -15.67 9.66 -16.47
C ALA A 138 -17.07 9.28 -15.96
N THR A 139 -18.09 9.95 -16.49
CA THR A 139 -19.49 9.57 -16.25
C THR A 139 -19.92 8.46 -17.23
N GLU A 140 -21.01 7.76 -16.90
CA GLU A 140 -21.46 6.56 -17.63
C GLU A 140 -21.60 6.76 -19.15
N ASN A 141 -22.20 7.88 -19.56
CA ASN A 141 -22.50 8.19 -20.96
C ASN A 141 -21.54 9.20 -21.60
N MET A 142 -20.34 9.34 -21.03
CA MET A 142 -19.30 10.19 -21.57
C MET A 142 -18.68 9.53 -22.81
N LYS A 143 -18.41 10.33 -23.86
CA LYS A 143 -17.78 9.88 -25.11
C LYS A 143 -16.68 10.85 -25.51
N ALA A 144 -15.64 10.36 -26.16
CA ALA A 144 -14.61 11.21 -26.77
C ALA A 144 -15.23 12.14 -27.83
N GLY A 145 -14.76 13.38 -27.89
CA GLY A 145 -15.29 14.45 -28.74
C GLY A 145 -16.55 15.14 -28.20
N ARG A 146 -17.14 14.68 -27.10
CA ARG A 146 -18.29 15.35 -26.48
C ARG A 146 -17.83 16.60 -25.72
N ARG A 147 -18.60 17.68 -25.82
CA ARG A 147 -18.48 18.85 -24.94
C ARG A 147 -19.24 18.63 -23.64
N ALA A 148 -18.60 18.92 -22.53
CA ALA A 148 -19.21 19.04 -21.23
C ALA A 148 -19.20 20.51 -20.82
N GLU A 149 -20.19 20.92 -20.03
CA GLU A 149 -20.28 22.27 -19.50
C GLU A 149 -20.08 22.19 -17.99
N ASN A 150 -19.20 23.02 -17.47
CA ASN A 150 -19.02 23.18 -16.04
C ASN A 150 -19.63 24.49 -15.58
N PHE A 151 -20.69 24.39 -14.78
CA PHE A 151 -21.47 25.54 -14.33
C PHE A 151 -20.79 26.25 -13.15
N PRO A 152 -21.08 27.54 -12.95
CA PRO A 152 -20.65 28.25 -11.75
C PRO A 152 -21.06 27.52 -10.48
N ARG A 153 -20.19 27.54 -9.47
CA ARG A 153 -20.56 27.03 -8.15
C ARG A 153 -21.53 28.01 -7.50
N ASP A 154 -22.75 27.54 -7.21
CA ASP A 154 -23.67 28.31 -6.38
C ASP A 154 -23.00 28.63 -5.03
N SER A 155 -23.02 29.90 -4.65
CA SER A 155 -22.43 30.40 -3.39
C SER A 155 -23.03 29.72 -2.14
N ALA A 156 -24.16 29.03 -2.28
CA ALA A 156 -24.80 28.25 -1.23
C ALA A 156 -24.08 26.93 -0.87
N TYR A 157 -23.14 26.43 -1.70
CA TYR A 157 -22.52 25.11 -1.53
C TYR A 157 -20.98 25.12 -1.45
N SER A 158 -20.34 26.27 -1.25
CA SER A 158 -18.90 26.32 -0.94
C SER A 158 -18.65 25.90 0.51
N ARG A 159 -18.19 24.66 0.71
CA ARG A 159 -17.48 24.25 1.94
C ARG A 159 -15.99 24.46 1.79
#